data_AF-A0A235F5X0-F1
#
_entry.id   AF-A0A235F5X0-F1
#
_cell.length_a   1.000
_cell.length_b   1.000
_cell.length_c   1.000
_cell.angle_alpha   90.00
_cell.angle_beta   90.00
_cell.angle_gamma   90.00
#
_symmetry.space_group_name_H-M   'P 1'
#
loop_
_entity.id
_entity.type
_entity.pdbx_description
1 polymer ?
#
loop_
_entity_poly.entity_id
_entity_poly.type
_entity_poly.pdbx_seq_one_letter_code
_entity_poly.pdbx_strand_id
1 'polypeptide(L)'
;MIALIFAIVCSIILFNPHIKWWIKTGAGVYYAVLTYFFNTGRQEIEDKYHYKGPIEVYWDKNSDYVDAYYGFFTIPFMVLLIYSYYLWLKHCKTKTQKFWIVLSIIPVGLLFLWLSILLGMLGYRP
;
A
#
# COMPACT_ATOMS: atom_id res chain seq x y z
N MET A 1 -4.78 1.51 10.24
CA MET A 1 -3.79 2.04 9.26
C MET A 1 -3.74 1.19 8.00
N ILE A 2 -3.49 -0.12 8.07
CA ILE A 2 -3.38 -0.99 6.88
C ILE A 2 -4.70 -1.14 6.14
N ALA A 3 -5.82 -1.21 6.86
CA ALA A 3 -7.16 -1.14 6.26
C ALA A 3 -7.41 0.16 5.48
N LEU A 4 -6.76 1.27 5.87
CA LEU A 4 -6.87 2.56 5.18
C LEU A 4 -6.01 2.58 3.92
N ILE A 5 -4.80 2.02 3.96
CA ILE A 5 -3.98 1.77 2.76
C ILE A 5 -4.76 0.88 1.78
N PHE A 6 -5.36 -0.21 2.26
CA PHE A 6 -6.19 -1.10 1.46
C PHE A 6 -7.39 -0.39 0.83
N ALA A 7 -8.13 0.41 1.60
CA ALA A 7 -9.27 1.17 1.09
C ALA A 7 -8.86 2.20 0.00
N ILE A 8 -7.70 2.83 0.15
CA ILE A 8 -7.16 3.77 -0.85
C ILE A 8 -6.73 3.02 -2.12
N VAL A 9 -6.03 1.90 -1.97
CA VAL A 9 -5.65 1.02 -3.09
C VAL A 9 -6.91 0.55 -3.83
N CYS A 10 -7.92 0.06 -3.11
CA CYS A 10 -9.18 -0.38 -3.68
C CYS A 10 -9.92 0.75 -4.39
N SER A 11 -10.00 1.95 -3.81
CA SER A 11 -10.68 3.08 -4.47
C SER A 11 -9.99 3.47 -5.78
N ILE A 12 -8.66 3.58 -5.80
CA ILE A 12 -7.89 3.87 -7.02
C ILE A 12 -8.16 2.83 -8.12
N ILE A 13 -8.20 1.54 -7.76
CA ILE A 13 -8.44 0.44 -8.70
C ILE A 13 -9.90 0.42 -9.18
N LEU A 14 -10.86 0.67 -8.29
CA LEU A 14 -12.29 0.63 -8.61
C LEU A 14 -12.67 1.77 -9.55
N PHE A 15 -12.19 2.99 -9.29
CA PHE A 15 -12.56 4.19 -10.06
C PHE A 15 -11.88 4.33 -11.42
N ASN A 16 -10.89 3.51 -11.77
CA ASN A 16 -10.35 3.50 -13.13
C ASN A 16 -11.17 2.55 -14.04
N PRO A 17 -11.96 3.08 -15.01
CA PRO A 17 -12.80 2.25 -15.86
C PRO A 17 -12.00 1.42 -16.89
N HIS A 18 -10.73 1.78 -17.14
CA HIS A 18 -9.91 1.13 -18.17
C HIS A 18 -9.14 -0.10 -17.65
N ILE A 19 -9.09 -0.31 -16.34
CA ILE A 19 -8.47 -1.50 -15.75
C ILE A 19 -9.42 -2.69 -15.91
N LYS A 20 -8.92 -3.80 -16.47
CA LYS A 20 -9.70 -5.03 -16.64
C LYS A 20 -10.14 -5.59 -15.29
N TRP A 21 -11.36 -6.12 -15.21
CA TRP A 21 -11.95 -6.60 -13.96
C TRP A 21 -11.09 -7.64 -13.22
N TRP A 22 -10.44 -8.56 -13.94
CA TRP A 22 -9.58 -9.58 -13.34
C TRP A 22 -8.32 -8.99 -12.69
N ILE A 23 -7.78 -7.88 -13.19
CA ILE A 23 -6.67 -7.15 -12.53
C ILE A 23 -7.18 -6.55 -11.22
N LYS A 24 -8.40 -5.99 -11.24
CA LYS A 24 -9.03 -5.42 -10.03
C LYS A 24 -9.23 -6.51 -8.97
N THR A 25 -9.80 -7.65 -9.36
CA THR A 25 -10.01 -8.79 -8.47
C THR A 25 -8.69 -9.36 -7.96
N GLY A 26 -7.70 -9.55 -8.84
CA GLY A 26 -6.39 -10.07 -8.47
C GLY A 26 -5.67 -9.17 -7.46
N ALA A 27 -5.69 -7.86 -7.69
CA ALA A 27 -5.13 -6.88 -6.75
C ALA A 27 -5.91 -6.88 -5.41
N GLY A 28 -7.23 -6.93 -5.45
CA GLY A 28 -8.07 -7.00 -4.24
C GLY A 28 -7.75 -8.23 -3.39
N VAL A 29 -7.69 -9.42 -4.01
CA VAL A 29 -7.34 -10.67 -3.33
C VAL A 29 -5.91 -10.61 -2.80
N TYR A 30 -4.95 -10.15 -3.61
CA TYR A 30 -3.55 -10.00 -3.20
C TYR A 30 -3.42 -9.19 -1.91
N TYR A 31 -3.99 -7.99 -1.88
CA TYR A 31 -3.89 -7.13 -0.72
C TYR A 31 -4.72 -7.61 0.47
N ALA A 32 -5.85 -8.29 0.25
CA ALA A 32 -6.62 -8.89 1.33
C ALA A 32 -5.82 -9.99 2.05
N VAL A 33 -5.20 -10.89 1.27
CA VAL A 33 -4.33 -11.97 1.78
C VAL A 33 -3.10 -11.39 2.48
N LEU A 34 -2.43 -10.41 1.85
CA LEU A 34 -1.25 -9.78 2.42
C LEU A 34 -1.57 -9.07 3.75
N THR A 35 -2.71 -8.37 3.82
CA THR A 35 -3.17 -7.70 5.05
C THR A 35 -3.48 -8.72 6.15
N TYR A 36 -4.10 -9.85 5.80
CA TYR A 36 -4.39 -10.92 6.76
C TYR A 36 -3.09 -11.45 7.38
N PHE A 37 -2.14 -11.91 6.56
CA PHE A 37 -0.87 -12.45 7.05
C PHE A 37 -0.05 -11.43 7.83
N PHE A 38 0.01 -10.19 7.35
CA PHE A 38 0.71 -9.13 8.05
C PHE A 38 0.16 -8.93 9.47
N ASN A 39 -1.16 -8.81 9.60
CA ASN A 39 -1.80 -8.58 10.90
C ASN A 39 -1.61 -9.78 11.84
N THR A 40 -1.80 -11.00 11.34
CA THR A 40 -1.62 -12.22 12.14
C THR A 40 -0.19 -12.34 12.67
N GLY A 41 0.82 -12.16 11.82
CA GLY A 41 2.21 -12.25 12.28
C GLY A 41 2.62 -11.13 13.23
N ARG A 42 2.09 -9.90 13.06
CA ARG A 42 2.30 -8.84 14.05
C ARG A 42 1.67 -9.16 15.40
N GLN A 43 0.46 -9.72 15.40
CA GLN A 43 -0.21 -10.14 16.63
C GLN A 43 0.57 -11.24 17.35
N GLU A 44 1.13 -12.21 16.62
CA GLU A 44 1.99 -13.24 17.20
C GLU A 44 3.27 -12.66 17.83
N ILE A 45 3.90 -11.66 17.19
CA ILE A 45 5.07 -10.95 17.74
C ILE A 45 4.68 -10.18 19.00
N GLU A 46 3.53 -9.51 19.00
CA GLU A 46 3.00 -8.77 20.15
C GLU A 46 2.75 -9.71 21.35
N ASP A 47 2.01 -10.79 21.14
CA ASP A 47 1.67 -11.76 22.19
C ASP A 47 2.89 -12.48 22.78
N LYS A 48 3.95 -12.61 21.99
CA LYS A 48 5.17 -13.33 22.37
C LYS A 48 6.21 -12.46 23.03
N TYR A 49 6.36 -11.21 22.61
CA TYR A 49 7.48 -10.35 23.03
C TYR A 49 7.07 -9.11 23.80
N HIS A 50 5.87 -8.55 23.57
CA HIS A 50 5.50 -7.25 24.14
C HIS A 50 5.37 -7.25 25.67
N TYR A 51 4.84 -8.34 26.24
CA TYR A 51 4.59 -8.47 27.69
C TYR A 51 5.45 -9.52 28.40
N LYS A 52 6.29 -10.27 27.67
CA LYS A 52 6.99 -11.47 28.18
C LYS A 52 8.52 -11.38 28.12
N GLY A 53 9.09 -10.34 27.51
CA GLY A 53 10.54 -10.17 27.37
C GLY A 53 10.97 -8.71 27.40
N PRO A 54 12.28 -8.42 27.21
CA PRO A 54 12.78 -7.06 27.10
C PRO A 54 12.10 -6.35 25.93
N ILE A 55 11.65 -5.12 26.14
CA ILE A 55 10.93 -4.32 25.14
C ILE A 55 11.75 -4.13 23.86
N GLU A 56 13.09 -4.12 23.99
CA GLU A 56 14.06 -4.08 22.89
C GLU A 56 13.83 -5.23 21.89
N VAL A 57 13.64 -6.45 22.40
CA VAL A 57 13.48 -7.65 21.57
C VAL A 57 12.17 -7.59 20.78
N TYR A 58 11.11 -7.03 21.38
CA TYR A 58 9.86 -6.78 20.68
C TYR A 58 10.07 -5.81 19.53
N TRP A 59 10.76 -4.68 19.76
CA TRP A 59 10.99 -3.68 18.73
C TRP A 59 11.83 -4.22 17.59
N ASP A 60 12.94 -4.91 17.86
CA ASP A 60 13.77 -5.50 16.80
C ASP A 60 12.98 -6.48 15.93
N LYS A 61 12.20 -7.39 16.54
CA LYS A 61 11.38 -8.35 15.80
C LYS A 61 10.26 -7.69 15.02
N ASN A 62 9.65 -6.64 15.57
CA ASN A 62 8.59 -5.92 14.90
C ASN A 62 9.13 -5.08 13.74
N SER A 63 10.29 -4.42 13.88
CA SER A 63 10.96 -3.69 12.80
C SER A 63 11.32 -4.63 11.65
N ASP A 64 12.00 -5.74 11.93
CA ASP A 64 12.38 -6.75 10.92
C ASP A 64 11.16 -7.26 10.15
N TYR A 65 10.07 -7.53 10.87
CA TYR A 65 8.83 -8.01 10.27
C TYR A 65 8.18 -6.95 9.37
N VAL A 66 8.12 -5.70 9.82
CA VAL A 66 7.55 -4.61 9.02
C VAL A 66 8.37 -4.36 7.76
N ASP A 67 9.70 -4.35 7.86
CA ASP A 67 10.61 -4.15 6.73
C ASP A 67 10.48 -5.27 5.69
N ALA A 68 10.35 -6.52 6.14
CA ALA A 68 10.11 -7.66 5.25
C ALA A 68 8.83 -7.51 4.42
N TYR A 69 7.79 -6.89 4.99
CA TYR A 69 6.51 -6.67 4.32
C TYR A 69 6.39 -5.34 3.58
N TYR A 70 7.26 -4.38 3.88
CA TYR A 70 7.23 -3.04 3.30
C TYR A 70 7.22 -3.08 1.77
N GLY A 71 8.14 -3.86 1.18
CA GLY A 71 8.24 -4.01 -0.28
C GLY A 71 7.00 -4.67 -0.89
N PHE A 72 6.42 -5.66 -0.21
CA PHE A 72 5.20 -6.36 -0.67
C PHE A 72 3.97 -5.45 -0.69
N PHE A 73 3.88 -4.45 0.20
CA PHE A 73 2.80 -3.46 0.13
C PHE A 73 3.07 -2.36 -0.90
N THR A 74 4.29 -1.81 -0.90
CA THR A 74 4.60 -0.57 -1.63
C THR A 74 4.86 -0.78 -3.11
N ILE A 75 5.59 -1.85 -3.50
CA ILE A 75 5.97 -2.09 -4.89
C ILE A 75 4.75 -2.39 -5.77
N PRO A 76 3.86 -3.34 -5.44
CA PRO A 76 2.67 -3.60 -6.24
C PRO A 76 1.74 -2.39 -6.31
N PHE A 77 1.70 -1.58 -5.24
CA PHE A 77 0.87 -0.37 -5.21
C PHE A 77 1.39 0.66 -6.22
N MET A 78 2.70 0.87 -6.22
CA MET A 78 3.37 1.74 -7.18
C MET A 78 3.16 1.26 -8.63
N VAL A 79 3.28 -0.05 -8.87
CA VAL A 79 3.02 -0.64 -10.21
C VAL A 79 1.58 -0.38 -10.64
N LEU A 80 0.60 -0.60 -9.76
CA LEU A 80 -0.82 -0.36 -10.07
C LEU A 80 -1.11 1.13 -10.33
N LEU A 81 -0.49 2.03 -9.57
CA LEU A 81 -0.59 3.47 -9.79
C LEU A 81 -0.05 3.87 -11.16
N ILE A 82 1.17 3.43 -11.50
CA ILE A 82 1.78 3.72 -12.81
C ILE A 82 0.93 3.15 -13.94
N TYR A 83 0.45 1.92 -13.79
CA TYR A 83 -0.40 1.26 -14.78
C TYR A 83 -1.74 2.00 -14.97
N SER A 84 -2.35 2.46 -13.88
CA SER A 84 -3.57 3.27 -13.87
C SER A 84 -3.38 4.57 -14.66
N TYR A 85 -2.30 5.30 -14.38
CA TYR A 85 -1.95 6.54 -15.08
C TYR A 85 -1.64 6.31 -16.56
N TYR A 86 -0.90 5.24 -16.88
CA TYR A 86 -0.64 4.85 -18.26
C TYR A 86 -1.95 4.64 -19.04
N LEU A 87 -2.91 3.93 -18.46
CA LEU A 87 -4.21 3.70 -19.09
C LEU A 87 -5.01 4.99 -19.26
N TRP A 88 -5.03 5.88 -18.27
CA TRP A 88 -5.69 7.18 -18.40
C TRP A 88 -5.08 8.04 -19.50
N LEU A 89 -3.75 8.11 -19.57
CA LEU A 89 -3.05 8.85 -20.63
C LEU A 89 -3.31 8.25 -22.01
N LYS A 90 -3.39 6.91 -22.12
CA LYS A 90 -3.66 6.21 -23.38
C LYS A 90 -5.07 6.47 -23.94
N HIS A 91 -6.07 6.62 -23.07
CA HIS A 91 -7.47 6.81 -23.47
C HIS A 91 -7.92 8.29 -23.46
N CYS A 92 -7.02 9.19 -23.08
CA CYS A 92 -7.25 10.62 -23.06
C CYS A 92 -7.39 11.18 -24.49
N LYS A 93 -8.48 11.92 -24.76
CA LYS A 93 -8.76 12.47 -26.10
C LYS A 93 -8.29 13.91 -26.27
N THR A 94 -8.26 14.69 -25.18
CA THR A 94 -7.96 16.13 -25.26
C THR A 94 -6.66 16.50 -24.55
N LYS A 95 -6.00 17.57 -25.01
CA LYS A 95 -4.78 18.10 -24.36
C LYS A 95 -5.06 18.57 -22.94
N THR A 96 -6.23 19.15 -22.69
CA THR A 96 -6.67 19.60 -21.36
C THR A 96 -6.80 18.44 -20.37
N GLN A 97 -7.44 17.34 -20.77
CA GLN A 97 -7.54 16.14 -19.94
C GLN A 97 -6.15 15.59 -19.60
N LYS A 98 -5.24 15.55 -20.58
CA LYS A 98 -3.86 15.08 -20.38
C LYS A 98 -3.12 15.94 -19.35
N PHE A 99 -3.29 17.26 -19.43
CA PHE A 99 -2.72 18.18 -18.45
C PHE A 99 -3.22 17.90 -17.03
N TRP A 100 -4.53 17.75 -16.83
CA TRP A 100 -5.10 17.45 -15.52
C TRP A 100 -4.66 16.09 -14.98
N ILE A 101 -4.57 15.06 -15.84
CA ILE A 101 -4.06 13.74 -15.45
C ILE A 101 -2.62 13.87 -14.95
N VAL A 102 -1.74 14.55 -15.69
CA VAL A 102 -0.33 14.75 -15.29
C VAL A 102 -0.25 15.57 -14.00
N LEU A 103 -1.03 16.64 -13.87
CA LEU A 103 -1.05 17.47 -12.66
C LEU A 103 -1.47 16.67 -11.42
N SER A 104 -2.40 15.73 -11.57
CA SER A 104 -2.86 14.87 -10.47
C SER A 104 -1.80 13.89 -9.96
N ILE A 105 -0.74 13.63 -10.73
CA ILE A 105 0.36 12.75 -10.28
C ILE A 105 1.03 13.31 -9.03
N ILE A 106 1.10 14.64 -8.89
CA ILE A 106 1.73 15.30 -7.74
C ILE A 106 1.01 14.95 -6.42
N PRO A 107 -0.29 15.26 -6.24
CA PRO A 107 -0.98 14.92 -5.00
C PRO A 107 -1.06 13.41 -4.75
N VAL A 108 -1.17 12.59 -5.80
CA VAL A 108 -1.17 11.12 -5.64
C VAL A 108 0.20 10.58 -5.22
N GLY A 109 1.28 11.14 -5.77
CA GLY A 109 2.64 10.82 -5.36
C GLY A 109 2.93 11.20 -3.91
N LEU A 110 2.47 12.39 -3.48
CA LEU A 110 2.57 12.80 -2.08
C LEU A 110 1.79 11.86 -1.14
N LEU A 111 0.59 11.46 -1.54
CA LEU A 111 -0.20 10.48 -0.78
C LEU A 111 0.51 9.13 -0.69
N PHE A 112 1.09 8.65 -1.78
CA PHE A 112 1.89 7.41 -1.80
C PHE A 112 3.07 7.49 -0.83
N LEU A 113 3.84 8.58 -0.86
CA LEU A 113 4.98 8.78 0.04
C LEU A 113 4.53 8.82 1.50
N TRP A 114 3.47 9.57 1.80
CA TRP A 114 2.93 9.66 3.15
C TRP A 114 2.47 8.30 3.68
N LEU A 115 1.75 7.51 2.88
CA LEU A 115 1.34 6.15 3.25
C LEU A 115 2.54 5.21 3.45
N SER A 116 3.58 5.36 2.62
CA SER A 116 4.80 4.57 2.73
C SER A 116 5.53 4.88 4.04
N ILE A 117 5.65 6.15 4.41
CA ILE A 117 6.23 6.56 5.70
C ILE A 117 5.42 5.98 6.86
N LEU A 118 4.09 6.09 6.84
CA LEU A 118 3.24 5.53 7.89
C LEU A 118 3.40 4.01 8.03
N LEU A 119 3.53 3.30 6.90
CA LEU A 119 3.76 1.86 6.92
C LEU A 119 5.11 1.53 7.57
N GLY A 120 6.19 2.25 7.23
CA GLY A 120 7.51 2.08 7.84
C GLY A 120 7.49 2.40 9.34
N MET A 121 6.74 3.42 9.76
CA MET A 121 6.58 3.77 11.17
C MET A 121 5.95 2.67 12.03
N LEU A 122 5.24 1.69 11.43
CA LEU A 122 4.74 0.55 12.18
C LEU A 122 5.85 -0.31 12.81
N GLY A 123 7.05 -0.26 12.22
CA GLY A 123 8.25 -0.93 12.72
C GLY A 123 9.06 -0.08 13.68
N TYR A 124 8.79 1.22 13.80
CA TYR A 124 9.67 2.15 14.50
C TYR A 124 9.53 2.08 16.02
N ARG A 125 10.66 2.16 16.73
CA ARG A 125 10.76 2.23 18.18
C ARG A 125 10.53 3.67 18.66
N PRO A 126 9.48 3.96 19.45
CA PRO A 126 9.21 5.30 19.99
C PRO A 126 10.27 5.76 21.00
#